data_AF-A0A950YLN3-F1
#
_entry.id   AF-A0A950YLN3-F1
#
_cell.length_a   1.000
_cell.length_b   1.000
_cell.length_c   1.000
_cell.angle_alpha   90.00
_cell.angle_beta   90.00
_cell.angle_gamma   90.00
#
_symmetry.space_group_name_H-M   'P 1'
#
loop_
_entity.id
_entity.type
_entity.pdbx_description
1 polymer ?
#
loop_
_entity_poly.entity_id
_entity_poly.type
_entity_poly.pdbx_seq_one_letter_code
_entity_poly.pdbx_strand_id
1 'polypeptide(L)'
;MELASMLAGEPFSDRPDCVCPVIGAFLRAYNDSVDDHQRQDLYAYAAEAVDSRACSEVEQARVDRLNEWTGRRRRSSGMGRLLPSWLRAIALYPAAGEVAGSVAARSIRRHTDETHAAVLALLDELLAIGTGVDRRVDVEAASRNRAPGRHLGGDRVAG
;
A
#
# COMPACT_ATOMS: atom_id res chain seq x y z
N MET A 1 -5.08 12.70 1.61
CA MET A 1 -4.54 11.84 2.70
C MET A 1 -4.79 12.42 4.09
N GLU A 2 -5.17 13.69 4.15
CA GLU A 2 -5.53 14.43 5.35
C GLU A 2 -6.68 13.76 6.13
N LEU A 3 -7.64 13.14 5.44
CA LEU A 3 -8.67 12.34 6.08
C LEU A 3 -8.08 11.18 6.90
N ALA A 4 -7.08 10.48 6.36
CA ALA A 4 -6.44 9.37 7.08
C ALA A 4 -5.71 9.86 8.34
N SER A 5 -5.01 11.00 8.26
CA SER A 5 -4.34 11.58 9.43
C SER A 5 -5.35 11.96 10.53
N MET A 6 -6.48 12.56 10.15
CA MET A 6 -7.56 12.90 11.09
C MET A 6 -8.18 11.66 11.72
N LEU A 7 -8.41 10.60 10.94
CA LEU A 7 -8.99 9.34 11.43
C LEU A 7 -8.04 8.60 12.39
N ALA A 8 -6.73 8.69 12.16
CA ALA A 8 -5.71 8.11 13.04
C ALA A 8 -5.39 8.98 14.27
N GLY A 9 -5.98 10.18 14.39
CA GLY A 9 -5.67 11.12 15.46
C GLY A 9 -4.29 11.78 15.34
N GLU A 10 -3.68 11.74 14.16
CA GLU A 10 -2.44 12.43 13.83
C GLU A 10 -2.68 13.91 13.52
N PRO A 11 -1.65 14.77 13.58
CA PRO A 11 -1.74 16.12 13.05
C PRO A 11 -2.22 16.12 11.60
N PHE A 12 -3.03 17.12 11.23
CA PHE A 12 -3.53 17.28 9.86
C PHE A 12 -2.38 17.33 8.85
N SER A 13 -2.28 16.32 7.98
CA SER A 13 -1.15 16.15 7.06
C SER A 13 -1.57 15.35 5.82
N ASP A 14 -1.03 15.71 4.66
CA ASP A 14 -1.15 14.89 3.44
C ASP A 14 -0.14 13.73 3.41
N ARG A 15 0.75 13.65 4.41
CA ARG A 15 1.76 12.59 4.58
C ARG A 15 1.68 12.01 6.00
N PRO A 16 0.55 11.38 6.37
CA PRO A 16 0.39 10.77 7.67
C PRO A 16 1.37 9.62 7.90
N ASP A 17 1.73 9.40 9.15
CA ASP A 17 2.62 8.33 9.56
C ASP A 17 1.91 6.97 9.61
N CYS A 18 0.60 6.94 9.85
CA CYS A 18 -0.21 5.72 9.89
C CYS A 18 -0.34 5.05 8.50
N VAL A 19 -0.01 5.75 7.42
CA VAL A 19 -0.18 5.25 6.05
C VAL A 19 1.15 4.85 5.43
N CYS A 20 1.15 3.76 4.66
CA CYS A 20 2.28 3.40 3.82
C CYS A 20 2.59 4.53 2.80
N PRO A 21 3.82 5.07 2.77
CA PRO A 21 4.17 6.18 1.88
C PRO A 21 3.85 5.92 0.41
N VAL A 22 4.04 4.68 -0.05
CA VAL A 22 3.77 4.24 -1.42
C VAL A 22 2.27 4.35 -1.77
N ILE A 23 1.40 3.85 -0.89
CA ILE A 23 -0.06 3.96 -1.05
C ILE A 23 -0.48 5.43 -0.98
N GLY A 24 0.04 6.16 0.01
CA GLY A 24 -0.27 7.58 0.21
C GLY A 24 0.09 8.45 -1.00
N ALA A 25 1.23 8.20 -1.66
CA ALA A 25 1.58 8.92 -2.89
C ALA A 25 0.76 8.51 -4.11
N PHE A 26 0.41 7.23 -4.22
CA PHE A 26 -0.46 6.79 -5.30
C PHE A 26 -1.85 7.44 -5.18
N LEU A 27 -2.45 7.36 -3.98
CA LEU A 27 -3.75 7.97 -3.68
C LEU A 27 -3.76 9.48 -3.90
N ARG A 28 -2.76 10.23 -3.38
CA ARG A 28 -2.69 11.68 -3.61
C ARG A 28 -2.59 12.03 -5.08
N ALA A 29 -1.62 11.44 -5.78
CA ALA A 29 -1.39 11.74 -7.18
C ALA A 29 -2.60 11.37 -8.06
N TYR A 30 -3.34 10.32 -7.70
CA TYR A 30 -4.56 9.96 -8.41
C TYR A 30 -5.73 10.89 -8.06
N ASN A 31 -5.93 11.20 -6.77
CA ASN A 31 -6.94 12.14 -6.29
C ASN A 31 -6.84 13.51 -6.97
N ASP A 32 -5.61 14.00 -7.17
CA ASP A 32 -5.34 15.29 -7.83
C ASP A 32 -5.69 15.28 -9.33
N SER A 33 -5.92 14.11 -9.93
CA SER A 33 -6.12 13.93 -11.37
C SER A 33 -7.56 13.60 -11.79
N VAL A 34 -8.43 13.22 -10.85
CA VAL A 34 -9.80 12.77 -11.13
C VAL A 34 -10.86 13.86 -10.88
N ASP A 35 -12.04 13.67 -11.48
CA ASP A 35 -13.21 14.53 -11.25
C ASP A 35 -13.88 14.26 -9.90
N ASP A 36 -14.87 15.09 -9.53
CA ASP A 36 -15.55 15.00 -8.23
C ASP A 36 -16.32 13.70 -8.02
N HIS A 37 -16.84 13.10 -9.09
CA HIS A 37 -17.59 11.84 -9.00
C HIS A 37 -16.66 10.70 -8.62
N GLN A 38 -15.57 10.52 -9.35
CA GLN A 38 -14.53 9.52 -9.06
C GLN A 38 -13.81 9.78 -7.72
N ARG A 39 -13.72 11.05 -7.31
CA ARG A 39 -13.10 11.43 -6.03
C ARG A 39 -13.86 10.87 -4.81
N GLN A 40 -15.18 10.69 -4.91
CA GLN A 40 -16.00 10.19 -3.79
C GLN A 40 -15.56 8.79 -3.36
N ASP A 41 -15.28 7.91 -4.32
CA ASP A 41 -14.84 6.54 -4.03
C ASP A 41 -13.50 6.53 -3.28
N LEU A 42 -12.63 7.51 -3.53
CA LEU A 42 -11.32 7.60 -2.88
C LEU A 42 -11.39 7.97 -1.39
N TYR A 43 -12.51 8.53 -0.89
CA TYR A 43 -12.66 8.79 0.55
C TYR A 43 -12.70 7.49 1.36
N ALA A 44 -13.35 6.45 0.84
CA ALA A 44 -13.33 5.13 1.47
C ALA A 44 -11.90 4.60 1.55
N TYR A 45 -11.13 4.71 0.46
CA TYR A 45 -9.73 4.26 0.44
C TYR A 45 -8.80 5.09 1.33
N ALA A 46 -9.10 6.36 1.58
CA ALA A 46 -8.35 7.14 2.56
C ALA A 46 -8.56 6.60 3.99
N ALA A 47 -9.76 6.09 4.32
CA ALA A 47 -10.01 5.41 5.58
C ALA A 47 -9.37 4.01 5.61
N GLU A 48 -9.52 3.20 4.57
CA GLU A 48 -8.91 1.86 4.48
C GLU A 48 -7.37 1.89 4.49
N ALA A 49 -6.77 3.02 4.09
CA ALA A 49 -5.32 3.19 4.12
C ALA A 49 -4.76 3.48 5.52
N VAL A 50 -5.60 3.78 6.51
CA VAL A 50 -5.18 3.94 7.91
C VAL A 50 -4.54 2.64 8.40
N ASP A 51 -3.46 2.76 9.16
CA ASP A 51 -2.63 1.65 9.67
C ASP A 51 -2.02 0.75 8.57
N SER A 52 -1.98 1.22 7.32
CA SER A 52 -1.32 0.48 6.24
C SER A 52 0.20 0.53 6.31
N ARG A 53 0.82 1.37 7.16
CA ARG A 53 2.28 1.40 7.32
C ARG A 53 2.79 0.02 7.77
N ALA A 54 3.88 -0.44 7.15
CA ALA A 54 4.41 -1.78 7.37
C ALA A 54 5.95 -1.79 7.23
N CYS A 55 6.56 -2.95 7.43
CA CYS A 55 8.00 -3.14 7.25
C CYS A 55 8.43 -2.95 5.78
N SER A 56 9.74 -2.78 5.57
CA SER A 56 10.35 -2.54 4.25
C SER A 56 10.01 -3.60 3.20
N GLU A 57 9.85 -4.86 3.61
CA GLU A 57 9.53 -5.98 2.73
C GLU A 57 8.10 -5.86 2.17
N VAL A 58 7.14 -5.47 3.01
CA VAL A 58 5.76 -5.23 2.60
C VAL A 58 5.68 -3.99 1.71
N GLU A 59 6.40 -2.93 2.07
CA GLU A 59 6.48 -1.72 1.23
C GLU A 59 7.09 -2.03 -0.14
N GLN A 60 8.18 -2.81 -0.20
CA GLN A 60 8.80 -3.20 -1.45
C GLN A 60 7.88 -4.08 -2.30
N ALA A 61 7.13 -5.01 -1.71
CA ALA A 61 6.14 -5.81 -2.43
C ALA A 61 5.04 -4.95 -3.07
N ARG A 62 4.61 -3.88 -2.37
CA ARG A 62 3.67 -2.89 -2.93
C ARG A 62 4.27 -2.09 -4.08
N VAL A 63 5.55 -1.68 -3.97
CA VAL A 63 6.30 -1.03 -5.05
C VAL A 63 6.38 -1.93 -6.29
N ASP A 64 6.72 -3.21 -6.11
CA ASP A 64 6.84 -4.17 -7.20
C ASP A 64 5.49 -4.36 -7.91
N ARG A 65 4.40 -4.48 -7.13
CA ARG A 65 3.04 -4.60 -7.67
C ARG A 65 2.63 -3.36 -8.49
N LEU A 66 2.97 -2.15 -8.02
CA LEU A 66 2.74 -0.89 -8.75
C LEU A 66 3.55 -0.80 -10.05
N ASN A 67 4.83 -1.18 -10.00
CA ASN A 67 5.70 -1.21 -11.18
C ASN A 67 5.20 -2.21 -12.22
N GLU A 68 4.75 -3.39 -11.79
CA GLU A 68 4.17 -4.40 -12.67
C GLU A 68 2.90 -3.88 -13.37
N TRP A 69 1.97 -3.27 -12.60
CA TRP A 69 0.76 -2.65 -13.14
C TRP A 69 1.09 -1.58 -14.17
N THR A 70 1.99 -0.67 -13.80
CA THR A 70 2.44 0.45 -14.64
C THR A 70 3.10 -0.05 -15.93
N GLY A 71 3.97 -1.05 -15.82
CA GLY A 71 4.63 -1.69 -16.95
C GLY A 71 3.63 -2.35 -17.90
N ARG A 72 2.65 -3.11 -17.38
CA ARG A 72 1.56 -3.69 -18.19
C ARG A 72 0.80 -2.61 -18.96
N ARG A 73 0.41 -1.52 -18.28
CA ARG A 73 -0.31 -0.40 -18.90
C ARG A 73 0.51 0.27 -20.00
N ARG A 74 1.78 0.59 -19.75
CA ARG A 74 2.68 1.19 -20.74
C ARG A 74 2.89 0.32 -21.98
N ARG A 75 3.01 -1.00 -21.80
CA ARG A 75 3.10 -1.97 -22.90
C ARG A 75 1.83 -2.02 -23.74
N SER A 76 0.66 -1.89 -23.10
CA SER A 76 -0.64 -1.92 -23.80
C SER A 76 -0.98 -0.62 -24.56
N SER A 77 -0.39 0.53 -24.18
CA SER A 77 -0.75 1.85 -24.70
C SER A 77 -0.47 2.09 -26.19
N GLY A 78 0.14 1.15 -26.92
CA GLY A 78 0.42 1.25 -28.36
C GLY A 78 1.50 2.27 -28.74
N MET A 79 1.50 3.45 -28.12
CA MET A 79 2.47 4.53 -28.25
C MET A 79 3.90 4.07 -27.99
N GLY A 80 4.09 3.14 -27.04
CA GLY A 80 5.38 2.51 -26.78
C GLY A 80 5.98 1.87 -28.03
N ARG A 81 5.17 1.36 -28.97
CA ARG A 81 5.65 0.77 -30.24
C ARG A 81 6.21 1.78 -31.24
N LEU A 82 6.07 3.08 -31.00
CA LEU A 82 6.63 4.12 -31.86
C LEU A 82 7.97 4.67 -31.33
N LEU A 83 8.30 4.44 -30.06
CA LEU A 83 9.58 4.89 -29.50
C LEU A 83 10.73 3.96 -29.92
N PRO A 84 11.97 4.48 -30.07
CA PRO A 84 13.18 3.67 -30.09
C PRO A 84 13.29 2.73 -28.88
N SER A 85 13.92 1.56 -29.05
CA SER A 85 14.02 0.51 -28.02
C SER A 85 14.64 0.99 -26.71
N TRP A 86 15.65 1.86 -26.76
CA TRP A 86 16.30 2.41 -25.56
C TRP A 86 15.40 3.37 -24.78
N LEU A 87 14.59 4.19 -25.45
CA LEU A 87 13.59 5.04 -24.79
C LEU A 87 12.44 4.23 -24.19
N ARG A 88 12.03 3.13 -24.85
CA ARG A 88 11.08 2.18 -24.26
C ARG A 88 11.65 1.56 -22.99
N ALA A 89 12.93 1.19 -23.00
CA ALA A 89 13.60 0.66 -21.81
C ALA A 89 13.52 1.67 -20.67
N ILE A 90 13.93 2.94 -20.89
CA ILE A 90 13.83 4.05 -19.92
C ILE A 90 12.41 4.17 -19.36
N ALA A 91 11.39 4.19 -20.21
CA ALA A 91 10.00 4.32 -19.80
C ALA A 91 9.45 3.14 -18.98
N LEU A 92 10.12 1.98 -19.03
CA LEU A 92 9.75 0.76 -18.31
C LEU A 92 10.64 0.52 -17.08
N TYR A 93 11.61 1.39 -16.78
CA TYR A 93 12.39 1.24 -15.55
C TYR A 93 11.48 1.35 -14.32
N PRO A 94 11.64 0.42 -13.35
CA PRO A 94 10.88 0.46 -12.12
C PRO A 94 11.25 1.70 -11.32
N ALA A 95 10.25 2.36 -10.75
CA ALA A 95 10.44 3.40 -9.76
C ALA A 95 10.60 2.78 -8.37
N ALA A 96 11.30 3.47 -7.47
CA ALA A 96 11.55 3.01 -6.11
C ALA A 96 10.66 3.75 -5.10
N GLY A 97 10.30 3.05 -4.01
CA GLY A 97 9.56 3.60 -2.88
C GLY A 97 8.32 4.41 -3.30
N GLU A 98 8.13 5.55 -2.66
CA GLU A 98 6.99 6.43 -2.89
C GLU A 98 6.86 6.93 -4.34
N VAL A 99 7.98 7.09 -5.04
CA VAL A 99 7.99 7.56 -6.43
C VAL A 99 7.19 6.61 -7.33
N ALA A 100 7.16 5.31 -7.01
CA ALA A 100 6.37 4.32 -7.73
C ALA A 100 4.87 4.65 -7.71
N GLY A 101 4.33 5.08 -6.57
CA GLY A 101 2.93 5.48 -6.44
C GLY A 101 2.62 6.69 -7.33
N SER A 102 3.44 7.73 -7.23
CA SER A 102 3.32 8.93 -8.08
C SER A 102 3.42 8.62 -9.59
N VAL A 103 4.35 7.75 -9.99
CA VAL A 103 4.54 7.37 -11.40
C VAL A 103 3.38 6.54 -11.93
N ALA A 104 2.82 5.64 -11.12
CA ALA A 104 1.68 4.83 -11.49
C ALA A 104 0.45 5.69 -11.78
N ALA A 105 0.10 6.61 -10.87
CA ALA A 105 -1.03 7.52 -11.05
C ALA A 105 -0.89 8.35 -12.34
N ARG A 106 0.29 8.97 -12.53
CA ARG A 106 0.58 9.78 -13.73
C ARG A 106 0.66 8.99 -15.04
N SER A 107 0.75 7.67 -14.98
CA SER A 107 0.69 6.81 -16.17
C SER A 107 -0.73 6.71 -16.75
N ILE A 108 -1.75 7.12 -15.99
CA ILE A 108 -3.15 7.16 -16.41
C ILE A 108 -3.37 8.44 -17.21
N ARG A 109 -3.51 8.31 -18.54
CA ARG A 109 -3.70 9.47 -19.43
C ARG A 109 -5.16 9.85 -19.66
N ARG A 110 -6.08 8.93 -19.39
CA ARG A 110 -7.53 9.10 -19.54
C ARG A 110 -8.20 8.50 -18.31
N HIS A 111 -9.09 9.26 -17.70
CA HIS A 111 -9.86 8.88 -16.51
C HIS A 111 -11.27 8.48 -16.94
N THR A 112 -11.41 7.25 -17.42
CA THR A 112 -12.70 6.61 -17.70
C THR A 112 -13.11 5.72 -16.54
N ASP A 113 -14.38 5.32 -16.48
CA ASP A 113 -14.90 4.41 -15.45
C ASP A 113 -14.11 3.09 -15.39
N GLU A 114 -13.70 2.55 -16.54
CA GLU A 114 -12.88 1.33 -16.58
C GLU A 114 -11.49 1.57 -15.97
N THR A 115 -10.89 2.73 -16.22
CA THR A 115 -9.59 3.05 -15.63
C THR A 115 -9.69 3.36 -14.15
N HIS A 116 -10.81 3.94 -13.72
CA HIS A 116 -11.11 4.19 -12.32
C HIS A 116 -11.29 2.87 -11.56
N ALA A 117 -12.15 1.98 -12.05
CA ALA A 117 -12.31 0.63 -11.50
C ALA A 117 -10.99 -0.14 -11.43
N ALA A 118 -10.13 -0.02 -12.44
CA ALA A 118 -8.80 -0.64 -12.43
C ALA A 118 -7.84 -0.03 -11.39
N VAL A 119 -8.01 1.24 -11.02
CA VAL A 119 -7.27 1.86 -9.92
C VAL A 119 -7.79 1.38 -8.57
N LEU A 120 -9.11 1.34 -8.39
CA LEU A 120 -9.73 0.84 -7.16
C LEU A 120 -9.29 -0.61 -6.89
N ALA A 121 -9.37 -1.47 -7.89
CA ALA A 121 -8.87 -2.84 -7.79
C ALA A 121 -7.36 -2.92 -7.45
N LEU A 122 -6.55 -2.01 -8.00
CA LEU A 122 -5.14 -1.96 -7.63
C LEU A 122 -4.94 -1.53 -6.17
N LEU A 123 -5.74 -0.58 -5.67
CA LEU A 123 -5.70 -0.16 -4.27
C LEU A 123 -6.06 -1.32 -3.33
N ASP A 124 -7.12 -2.08 -3.65
CA ASP A 124 -7.49 -3.29 -2.92
C ASP A 124 -6.33 -4.29 -2.84
N GLU A 125 -5.67 -4.54 -3.97
CA GLU A 125 -4.51 -5.43 -4.03
C GLU A 125 -3.33 -4.92 -3.18
N LEU A 126 -3.04 -3.61 -3.21
CA LEU A 126 -1.96 -3.01 -2.43
C LEU A 126 -2.23 -3.06 -0.93
N LEU A 127 -3.48 -2.81 -0.52
CA LEU A 127 -3.92 -2.88 0.87
C LEU A 127 -3.91 -4.32 1.38
N ALA A 128 -4.26 -5.30 0.54
CA ALA A 128 -4.20 -6.71 0.89
C ALA A 128 -2.76 -7.21 1.16
N ILE A 129 -1.74 -6.63 0.50
CA ILE A 129 -0.33 -6.97 0.73
C ILE A 129 0.05 -6.56 2.17
N GLY A 130 0.47 -7.55 2.97
CA GLY A 130 0.88 -7.37 4.37
C GLY A 130 -0.15 -7.84 5.41
N THR A 131 -1.43 -7.90 5.05
CA THR A 131 -2.54 -8.28 5.97
C THR A 131 -2.47 -9.73 6.48
N GLY A 132 -1.70 -10.59 5.81
CA GLY A 132 -1.49 -11.99 6.21
C GLY A 132 -0.19 -12.27 6.98
N VAL A 133 0.75 -11.31 7.03
CA VAL A 133 2.06 -11.50 7.69
C VAL A 133 1.95 -11.16 9.18
N ASP A 134 1.29 -10.05 9.52
CA ASP A 134 1.09 -9.63 10.92
C ASP A 134 0.29 -10.66 11.73
N ARG A 135 -0.79 -11.20 11.13
CA ARG A 135 -1.63 -12.20 11.79
C ARG A 135 -0.87 -13.49 12.14
N ARG A 136 0.18 -13.86 11.41
CA ARG A 136 1.00 -15.05 11.73
C ARG A 136 1.96 -14.77 12.88
N VAL A 137 2.61 -13.61 12.88
CA VAL A 137 3.55 -13.21 13.94
C VAL A 137 2.80 -13.04 15.27
N ASP A 138 1.61 -12.43 15.23
CA ASP A 138 0.76 -12.24 16.42
C ASP A 138 0.22 -13.56 16.98
N VAL A 139 -0.20 -14.49 16.12
CA VAL A 139 -0.67 -15.83 16.55
C VAL A 139 0.47 -16.66 17.14
N GLU A 140 1.68 -16.57 16.58
CA GLU A 140 2.85 -17.30 17.08
C GLU A 140 3.38 -16.70 18.39
N ALA A 141 3.32 -15.38 18.57
CA ALA A 141 3.65 -14.70 19.82
C ALA A 141 2.62 -15.00 20.92
N ALA A 142 1.31 -14.96 20.59
CA ALA A 142 0.24 -15.31 21.51
C ALA A 142 0.28 -16.80 21.94
N SER A 143 0.68 -17.70 21.04
CA SER A 143 0.84 -19.13 21.34
C SER A 143 2.04 -19.40 22.27
N ARG A 144 3.13 -18.64 22.12
CA ARG A 144 4.32 -18.73 22.99
C ARG A 144 4.06 -18.27 24.43
N ASN A 145 3.22 -17.26 24.62
CA ASN A 145 2.86 -16.76 25.96
C ASN A 145 1.81 -17.62 26.70
N ARG A 146 1.27 -18.68 26.07
CA ARG A 146 0.32 -19.62 26.69
C ARG A 146 0.98 -20.92 27.16
N ALA A 147 2.25 -20.89 27.55
CA ALA A 147 2.86 -22.01 28.26
C ALA A 147 2.56 -21.93 29.77
N PRO A 148 1.98 -22.96 30.42
CA PRO A 148 1.68 -22.92 31.84
C PRO A 148 2.98 -23.02 32.67
N GLY A 149 3.26 -22.00 33.47
CA GLY A 149 4.32 -22.01 34.47
C GLY A 149 4.05 -23.08 35.53
N ARG A 150 4.83 -24.17 35.53
CA ARG A 150 4.85 -25.11 36.65
C ARG A 150 5.75 -24.56 37.76
N HIS A 151 5.05 -24.17 38.82
CA HIS A 151 5.48 -23.94 40.20
C HIS A 151 6.83 -24.59 40.57
N LEU A 152 7.80 -23.76 40.97
CA LEU A 152 8.96 -24.15 41.76
C LEU A 152 8.89 -23.42 43.11
N GLY A 153 9.05 -24.18 44.19
CA GLY A 153 9.04 -23.71 45.59
C GLY A 153 8.01 -24.51 46.39
N GLY A 154 8.34 -25.22 47.47
CA GLY A 154 9.53 -25.18 48.31
C GLY A 154 9.09 -25.45 49.74
N ASP A 155 9.93 -26.18 50.46
CA ASP A 155 10.04 -26.27 51.92
C ASP A 155 9.22 -27.30 52.73
N ARG A 156 10.03 -28.23 53.23
CA ARG A 156 9.84 -29.07 54.41
C ARG A 156 9.84 -28.17 55.66
N VAL A 157 8.94 -28.39 56.62
CA VAL A 157 9.22 -28.21 58.05
C VAL A 157 8.41 -29.20 58.90
N ALA A 158 9.15 -29.94 59.74
CA ALA A 158 8.86 -30.56 61.03
C ALA A 158 7.65 -31.48 61.26
N GLY A 159 7.98 -32.67 61.77
CA GLY A 159 7.13 -33.64 62.47
C GLY A 159 7.97 -34.81 62.92
#